data_AF-A0A8J7H715-F1
#
_entry.id   AF-A0A8J7H715-F1
#
_cell.length_a   1.000
_cell.length_b   1.000
_cell.length_c   1.000
_cell.angle_alpha   90.00
_cell.angle_beta   90.00
_cell.angle_gamma   90.00
#
_symmetry.space_group_name_H-M   'P 1'
#
loop_
_entity.id
_entity.type
_entity.pdbx_description
1 polymer ?
#
loop_
_entity_poly.entity_id
_entity_poly.type
_entity_poly.pdbx_seq_one_letter_code
_entity_poly.pdbx_strand_id
1 'polypeptide(L)' 'MHKLFITCNNVITGKTITYHGVQEYKSTGKAMKAVRKMTDVITCSEKYPNDNEYTVKVMKVKRG' A
#
# COMPACT_ATOMS: atom_id res chain seq x y z
N MET A 1 9.32 10.44 -10.52
CA MET A 1 9.07 10.32 -9.06
C MET A 1 8.63 8.89 -8.77
N HIS A 2 8.39 8.51 -7.52
CA HIS A 2 7.91 7.19 -7.14
C HIS A 2 6.55 7.33 -6.46
N LYS A 3 5.59 6.50 -6.82
CA LYS A 3 4.30 6.39 -6.12
C LYS A 3 4.20 5.07 -5.39
N LEU A 4 3.46 5.12 -4.29
CA LEU A 4 3.17 3.98 -3.46
C LEU A 4 1.82 3.37 -3.85
N PHE A 5 1.79 2.06 -3.97
CA PHE A 5 0.58 1.28 -4.16
C PHE A 5 0.57 0.19 -3.10
N ILE A 6 -0.46 0.19 -2.26
CA ILE A 6 -0.65 -0.84 -1.24
C ILE A 6 -1.91 -1.59 -1.63
N THR A 7 -1.76 -2.85 -1.96
CA THR A 7 -2.89 -3.74 -2.21
C THR A 7 -3.07 -4.63 -1.02
N CYS A 8 -4.27 -4.62 -0.48
CA CYS A 8 -4.71 -5.50 0.58
C CYS A 8 -5.59 -6.57 -0.03
N ASN A 9 -5.23 -7.83 0.18
CA ASN A 9 -6.01 -8.96 -0.29
C ASN A 9 -6.51 -9.74 0.91
N ASN A 10 -7.82 -9.86 1.04
CA ASN A 10 -8.42 -10.70 2.06
C ASN A 10 -8.45 -12.14 1.55
N VAL A 11 -7.69 -13.02 2.19
CA VAL A 11 -7.50 -14.41 1.75
C VAL A 11 -8.79 -15.24 1.93
N ILE A 12 -9.65 -14.87 2.89
CA ILE A 12 -10.93 -15.56 3.16
C ILE A 12 -11.99 -15.16 2.14
N THR A 13 -12.17 -13.86 1.91
CA THR A 13 -13.25 -13.35 1.05
C THR A 13 -12.82 -13.17 -0.39
N GLY A 14 -11.52 -13.23 -0.69
CA GLY A 14 -10.95 -12.91 -2.00
C GLY A 14 -11.06 -11.43 -2.39
N LYS A 15 -11.54 -10.56 -1.48
CA LYS A 15 -11.68 -9.13 -1.76
C LYS A 15 -10.31 -8.48 -1.82
N THR A 16 -10.08 -7.73 -2.89
CA THR A 16 -8.88 -6.93 -3.07
C THR A 16 -9.21 -5.44 -2.98
N ILE A 17 -8.56 -4.73 -2.07
CA ILE A 17 -8.65 -3.27 -1.94
C ILE A 17 -7.28 -2.69 -2.25
N THR A 18 -7.22 -1.73 -3.17
CA THR A 18 -5.96 -1.06 -3.51
C THR A 18 -6.00 0.38 -3.03
N TYR A 19 -5.00 0.76 -2.23
CA TYR A 19 -4.76 2.09 -1.72
C TYR A 19 -3.60 2.73 -2.48
N HIS A 20 -3.83 3.97 -2.93
CA HIS A 20 -2.90 4.70 -3.76
C HIS A 20 -2.35 5.84 -2.91
N GLY A 21 -1.03 5.89 -2.73
CA GLY A 21 -0.41 7.03 -2.08
C GLY A 21 -0.59 8.28 -2.95
N VAL A 22 -1.29 9.29 -2.43
CA VAL A 22 -1.45 10.60 -3.10
C VAL A 22 -0.10 11.30 -3.27
N GLN A 23 0.85 11.01 -2.38
CA GLN A 23 2.16 11.65 -2.35
C GLN A 23 3.17 10.97 -3.28
N GLU A 24 3.88 11.78 -4.05
CA GLU A 24 4.99 11.35 -4.87
C GLU A 24 6.33 11.50 -4.13
N TYR A 25 7.16 10.46 -4.20
CA TYR A 25 8.45 10.42 -3.52
C TYR A 25 9.61 10.57 -4.51
N LYS A 26 10.65 11.31 -4.10
CA LYS A 26 11.85 11.49 -4.92
C LYS A 26 12.68 10.21 -5.08
N SER A 27 12.56 9.25 -4.14
CA SER A 27 13.28 7.97 -4.18
C SER A 27 12.44 6.82 -3.63
N THR A 28 12.77 5.60 -4.03
CA THR A 28 12.15 4.35 -3.56
C THR A 28 12.26 4.19 -2.04
N GLY A 29 13.43 4.48 -1.46
CA GLY A 29 13.63 4.37 0.00
C GLY A 29 12.73 5.31 0.80
N LYS A 30 12.47 6.52 0.30
CA LYS A 30 11.51 7.45 0.92
C LYS A 30 10.07 6.95 0.80
N ALA A 31 9.71 6.35 -0.35
CA ALA A 31 8.41 5.73 -0.53
C ALA A 31 8.21 4.56 0.44
N MET A 32 9.17 3.63 0.54
CA MET A 32 9.11 2.49 1.45
C MET A 32 9.03 2.90 2.93
N LYS A 33 9.71 3.97 3.34
CA LYS A 33 9.58 4.49 4.71
C LYS A 33 8.17 5.02 4.99
N ALA A 34 7.51 5.59 3.98
CA ALA A 34 6.13 6.03 4.09
C ALA A 34 5.14 4.86 4.12
N VAL A 35 5.45 3.72 3.47
CA VAL A 35 4.66 2.47 3.59
C VAL A 35 4.47 2.10 5.04
N ARG A 36 5.55 2.01 5.82
CA ARG A 36 5.48 1.58 7.23
C ARG A 36 4.51 2.44 8.04
N LYS A 37 4.50 3.75 7.79
CA LYS A 37 3.56 4.68 8.41
C LYS A 37 2.13 4.51 7.89
N MET A 38 1.96 4.22 6.60
CA MET A 38 0.64 3.99 6.02
C MET A 38 0.06 2.65 6.47
N THR A 39 0.85 1.58 6.60
CA THR A 39 0.38 0.27 7.08
C THR A 39 -0.12 0.32 8.51
N ASP A 40 0.45 1.19 9.36
CA ASP A 40 -0.08 1.43 10.71
C ASP A 40 -1.47 2.10 10.69
N VAL A 41 -1.78 2.86 9.63
CA VAL A 41 -3.04 3.61 9.47
C VAL A 41 -4.05 2.84 8.62
N ILE A 42 -3.59 2.01 7.68
CA ILE A 42 -4.40 1.13 6.85
C ILE A 42 -4.77 -0.07 7.71
N THR A 43 -5.82 0.10 8.50
CA THR A 43 -6.61 -1.02 8.98
C THR A 43 -7.39 -1.56 7.79
N CYS A 44 -6.93 -2.66 7.19
CA CYS A 44 -7.81 -3.50 6.36
C CYS A 44 -8.86 -4.12 7.28
N SER A 45 -9.83 -3.28 7.64
CA SER A 45 -10.79 -3.55 8.67
C SER A 45 -11.92 -4.38 8.08
N GLU A 46 -11.79 -5.69 8.11
CA GLU A 46 -12.94 -6.60 8.07
C GLU A 46 -12.65 -7.81 8.96
N LYS A 47 -13.03 -7.71 10.25
CA LYS A 47 -13.32 -8.82 11.20
C LYS A 47 -12.21 -9.87 11.49
N TYR A 48 -11.19 -10.00 10.65
CA TYR A 48 -10.15 -11.03 10.63
C TYR A 48 -8.80 -10.41 10.20
N PRO A 49 -8.09 -9.75 11.13
CA PRO A 49 -6.86 -9.01 10.81
C PRO A 49 -5.68 -9.89 10.37
N ASN A 50 -5.69 -11.18 10.73
CA ASN A 50 -4.61 -12.12 10.42
C ASN A 50 -4.72 -12.76 9.03
N ASP A 51 -5.85 -12.59 8.33
CA ASP A 51 -6.14 -13.27 7.07
C ASP A 51 -6.01 -12.34 5.86
N ASN A 52 -5.38 -11.17 6.05
CA ASN A 52 -5.12 -10.21 4.99
C ASN A 52 -3.64 -10.26 4.57
N GLU A 53 -3.40 -10.53 3.30
CA GLU A 53 -2.07 -10.37 2.68
C GLU A 53 -1.88 -8.94 2.18
N TYR A 54 -0.74 -8.34 2.54
CA TYR A 54 -0.36 -7.00 2.09
C TYR A 54 0.69 -7.09 1.01
N THR A 55 0.36 -6.59 -0.18
CA THR A 55 1.33 -6.39 -1.26
C THR A 55 1.64 -4.91 -1.40
N VAL A 56 2.91 -4.56 -1.22
CA VAL A 56 3.40 -3.18 -1.37
C VAL A 56 4.19 -3.09 -2.66
N LYS A 57 3.77 -2.18 -3.55
CA LYS A 57 4.49 -1.86 -4.80
C LYS A 57 4.89 -0.40 -4.81
N VAL A 58 6.18 -0.16 -5.07
CA VAL A 58 6.70 1.18 -5.34
C VAL A 58 6.99 1.27 -6.83
N MET A 59 6.25 2.13 -7.53
CA MET A 59 6.41 2.29 -8.98
C MET A 59 6.99 3.65 -9.31
N LYS A 60 7.95 3.69 -10.25
CA LYS A 60 8.47 4.94 -10.79
C LYS A 60 7.42 5.52 -11.74
N VAL A 61 6.89 6.70 -11.39
CA VAL A 61 5.99 7.48 -12.24
C VAL A 61 6.77 8.56 -12.97
N LYS A 62 6.51 8.71 -14.27
CA LYS A 62 6.98 9.87 -15.03
C LYS A 62 6.17 11.08 -14.59
N ARG A 63 6.85 12.22 -14.42
CA ARG A 63 6.20 13.51 -14.22
C ARG A 63 5.45 13.79 -15.52
N GLY A 64 4.12 13.88 -15.46
CA GLY A 64 3.33 14.53 -16.51
C GLY A 64 3.62 16.02 -16.50
#